data_AF-A0A815QCQ8-F1
#
_entry.id   AF-A0A815QCQ8-F1
#
_cell.length_a   1.000
_cell.length_b   1.000
_cell.length_c   1.000
_cell.angle_alpha   90.00
_cell.angle_beta   90.00
_cell.angle_gamma   90.00
#
_symmetry.space_group_name_H-M   'P 1'
#
loop_
_entity.id
_entity.type
_entity.pdbx_description
1 polymer ?
#
loop_
_entity_poly.entity_id
_entity_poly.type
_entity_poly.pdbx_seq_one_letter_code
_entity_poly.pdbx_strand_id
1 'polypeptide(L)'
;MGFPTTIERDPVNKVIGDSSLEDEFDQNPTDIDEQSRIRIHLKYVENFIRNQSSLSLMKCNALDHLNEYWKKGQFPTHNRYQQEGEQQQKRLPRFIDHNGVHCAVGYMILKSPGFEHLPNQINTNYEYSFIDEIGNSNNSDLTKWMNMYEFNLNELAMIQPTYEHMRGSQMIVEEVLEPQPQPPTPTTSEMPKTSETPPKVPAKSRVRAFFHRLFDYFRK
;
A
#
# COMPACT_ATOMS: atom_id res chain seq x y z
N MET A 1 10.70 0.51 34.33
CA MET A 1 9.51 0.22 33.52
C MET A 1 9.87 0.54 32.08
N GLY A 2 10.00 -0.47 31.22
CA GLY A 2 10.32 -0.25 29.80
C GLY A 2 9.11 0.34 29.10
N PHE A 3 9.34 1.38 28.28
CA PHE A 3 8.33 1.86 27.34
C PHE A 3 7.93 0.71 26.41
N PRO A 4 6.65 0.58 26.01
CA PRO A 4 6.24 -0.45 25.07
C PRO A 4 7.01 -0.29 23.77
N THR A 5 7.68 -1.35 23.35
CA THR A 5 8.32 -1.50 22.05
C THR A 5 7.30 -1.14 20.97
N THR A 6 7.62 -0.17 20.12
CA THR A 6 6.81 0.16 18.93
C THR A 6 6.50 -1.13 18.20
N ILE A 7 5.21 -1.48 18.07
CA ILE A 7 4.82 -2.68 17.31
C ILE A 7 5.20 -2.41 15.85
N GLU A 8 6.23 -3.10 15.37
CA GLU A 8 6.67 -3.05 13.98
C GLU A 8 5.51 -3.53 13.09
N ARG A 9 5.00 -2.66 12.22
CA ARG A 9 3.91 -3.00 11.29
C ARG A 9 4.50 -3.68 10.06
N ASP A 10 3.77 -4.65 9.52
CA ASP A 10 4.10 -5.26 8.24
C ASP A 10 4.20 -4.20 7.12
N PRO A 11 5.14 -4.38 6.17
CA PRO A 11 5.33 -3.43 5.08
C PRO A 11 4.19 -3.44 4.07
N VAL A 12 3.93 -2.27 3.46
CA VAL A 12 2.89 -2.09 2.44
C VAL A 12 3.12 -2.92 1.17
N ASN A 13 4.36 -3.27 0.85
CA ASN A 13 4.74 -4.00 -0.36
C ASN A 13 5.80 -5.06 -0.09
N LYS A 14 5.69 -6.20 -0.78
CA LYS A 14 6.57 -7.36 -0.62
C LYS A 14 7.99 -7.14 -1.18
N VAL A 15 8.14 -6.29 -2.21
CA VAL A 15 9.41 -6.06 -2.92
C VAL A 15 10.22 -4.95 -2.26
N ILE A 16 9.61 -3.78 -2.07
CA ILE A 16 10.33 -2.58 -1.62
C ILE A 16 10.03 -2.20 -0.16
N GLY A 17 9.24 -3.02 0.54
CA GLY A 17 8.87 -2.74 1.92
C GLY A 17 8.11 -1.43 2.05
N ASP A 18 8.49 -0.63 3.07
CA ASP A 18 8.01 0.73 3.30
C ASP A 18 9.00 1.80 2.81
N SER A 19 9.84 1.51 1.80
CA SER A 19 10.84 2.46 1.27
C SER A 19 10.24 3.82 0.88
N SER A 20 8.97 3.85 0.48
CA SER A 20 8.24 5.07 0.16
C SER A 20 8.00 5.97 1.38
N LEU A 21 7.76 5.40 2.56
CA LEU A 21 7.65 6.15 3.81
C LEU A 21 9.01 6.63 4.31
N GLU A 22 10.03 5.78 4.18
CA GLU A 22 11.42 6.12 4.52
C GLU A 22 11.96 7.28 3.65
N ASP A 23 11.47 7.41 2.42
CA ASP A 23 11.82 8.51 1.51
C ASP A 23 11.08 9.81 1.84
N GLU A 24 9.76 9.74 2.05
CA GLU A 24 8.88 10.88 2.33
C GLU A 24 9.14 11.49 3.72
N PHE A 25 9.46 10.66 4.72
CA PHE A 25 9.61 11.10 6.10
C PHE A 25 11.01 10.83 6.65
N ASP A 26 11.55 11.77 7.44
CA ASP A 26 12.83 11.59 8.13
C ASP A 26 12.78 10.52 9.22
N GLN A 27 11.59 10.30 9.79
CA GLN A 27 11.26 9.21 10.71
C GLN A 27 9.92 8.62 10.29
N ASN A 28 9.83 7.29 10.22
CA ASN A 28 8.57 6.63 9.85
C ASN A 28 7.47 7.01 10.85
N PRO A 29 6.39 7.67 10.41
CA PRO A 29 5.31 8.05 11.30
C PRO A 29 4.64 6.78 11.84
N THR A 30 4.49 6.68 13.16
CA THR A 30 3.79 5.56 13.80
C THR A 30 2.28 5.58 13.54
N ASP A 31 1.73 6.77 13.30
CA ASP A 31 0.29 7.04 13.32
C ASP A 31 -0.29 7.30 11.92
N ILE A 32 0.44 6.94 10.86
CA ILE A 32 -0.10 7.04 9.50
C ILE A 32 -1.18 5.99 9.27
N ASP A 33 -2.34 6.43 8.76
CA ASP A 33 -3.44 5.54 8.44
C ASP A 33 -3.13 4.69 7.20
N GLU A 34 -3.81 3.55 7.09
CA GLU A 34 -3.58 2.56 6.03
C GLU A 34 -3.78 3.12 4.61
N GLN A 35 -4.80 3.96 4.41
CA GLN A 35 -5.08 4.55 3.10
C GLN A 35 -3.95 5.50 2.71
N SER A 36 -3.45 6.29 3.66
CA SER A 36 -2.29 7.17 3.44
C SER A 36 -1.03 6.38 3.13
N ARG A 37 -0.75 5.26 3.82
CA ARG A 37 0.41 4.39 3.52
C ARG A 37 0.37 3.88 2.07
N ILE A 38 -0.76 3.33 1.64
CA ILE A 38 -0.93 2.80 0.29
C ILE A 38 -0.81 3.93 -0.75
N ARG A 39 -1.41 5.10 -0.49
CA ARG A 39 -1.33 6.25 -1.40
C ARG A 39 0.10 6.73 -1.60
N ILE A 40 0.86 6.91 -0.51
CA ILE A 40 2.27 7.34 -0.57
C ILE A 40 3.10 6.32 -1.35
N HIS A 41 2.89 5.03 -1.07
CA HIS A 41 3.54 3.95 -1.79
C HIS A 41 3.28 3.98 -3.30
N LEU A 42 2.02 4.03 -3.72
CA LEU A 42 1.66 4.00 -5.13
C LEU A 42 2.16 5.24 -5.89
N LYS A 43 2.08 6.43 -5.27
CA LYS A 43 2.66 7.66 -5.82
C LYS A 43 4.18 7.53 -5.99
N TYR A 44 4.87 6.96 -5.01
CA TYR A 44 6.31 6.76 -5.04
C TYR A 44 6.71 5.81 -6.20
N VAL A 45 6.05 4.66 -6.31
CA VAL A 45 6.32 3.68 -7.37
C VAL A 45 5.99 4.23 -8.76
N GLU A 46 4.88 4.96 -8.91
CA GLU A 46 4.55 5.64 -10.16
C GLU A 46 5.67 6.60 -10.57
N ASN A 47 6.12 7.47 -9.66
CA ASN A 47 7.20 8.42 -9.94
C ASN A 47 8.52 7.70 -10.29
N PHE A 48 8.83 6.61 -9.59
CA PHE A 48 10.01 5.80 -9.88
C PHE A 48 9.98 5.27 -11.33
N ILE A 49 8.85 4.70 -11.77
CA ILE A 49 8.71 4.19 -13.14
C ILE A 49 8.70 5.33 -14.16
N ARG A 50 8.00 6.44 -13.86
CA ARG A 50 7.93 7.61 -14.75
C ARG A 50 9.28 8.28 -15.02
N ASN A 51 10.21 8.18 -14.09
CA ASN A 51 11.55 8.75 -14.22
C ASN A 51 12.53 7.87 -15.01
N GLN A 52 12.08 6.74 -15.54
CA GLN A 52 12.89 5.93 -16.46
C GLN A 52 12.98 6.62 -17.83
N SER A 53 14.14 6.54 -18.48
CA SER A 53 14.48 7.36 -19.66
C SER A 53 13.71 7.04 -20.95
N SER A 54 12.93 5.96 -21.00
CA SER A 54 12.18 5.55 -22.20
C SER A 54 10.89 4.82 -21.82
N LEU A 55 9.77 5.53 -21.81
CA LEU A 55 8.43 4.97 -21.59
C LEU A 55 7.64 5.05 -22.89
N SER A 56 6.99 3.96 -23.29
CA SER A 56 6.04 4.01 -24.39
C SER A 56 4.75 4.74 -24.00
N LEU A 57 4.02 5.13 -25.03
CA LEU A 57 2.68 5.68 -24.88
C LEU A 57 1.74 4.74 -24.11
N MET A 58 1.83 3.42 -24.36
CA MET A 58 0.98 2.44 -23.67
C MET A 58 1.28 2.39 -22.17
N LYS A 59 2.57 2.32 -21.80
CA LYS A 59 2.97 2.35 -20.38
C LYS A 59 2.56 3.67 -19.72
N CYS A 60 2.74 4.82 -20.39
CA CYS A 60 2.30 6.12 -19.89
C CYS A 60 0.78 6.15 -19.61
N ASN A 61 -0.04 5.66 -20.53
CA ASN A 61 -1.50 5.60 -20.35
C ASN A 61 -1.89 4.74 -19.14
N ALA A 62 -1.25 3.58 -18.96
CA ALA A 62 -1.51 2.75 -17.79
C ALA A 62 -1.07 3.43 -16.48
N LEU A 63 0.06 4.14 -16.49
CA LEU A 63 0.49 4.93 -15.33
C LEU A 63 -0.45 6.11 -15.05
N ASP A 64 -1.13 6.67 -16.05
CA ASP A 64 -2.17 7.67 -15.83
C ASP A 64 -3.40 7.08 -15.12
N HIS A 65 -3.75 5.83 -15.42
CA HIS A 65 -4.77 5.10 -14.65
C HIS A 65 -4.31 4.78 -13.23
N LEU A 66 -3.03 4.47 -13.02
CA LEU A 66 -2.45 4.33 -11.68
C LEU A 66 -2.54 5.65 -10.90
N ASN A 67 -2.25 6.77 -11.56
CA ASN A 67 -2.34 8.11 -11.00
C ASN A 67 -3.76 8.43 -10.52
N GLU A 68 -4.75 8.18 -11.35
CA GLU A 68 -6.17 8.31 -11.03
C GLU A 68 -6.54 7.45 -9.81
N TYR A 69 -6.09 6.19 -9.82
CA TYR A 69 -6.40 5.20 -8.79
C TYR A 69 -5.95 5.63 -7.39
N TRP A 70 -4.67 5.98 -7.20
CA TRP A 70 -4.20 6.35 -5.86
C TRP A 70 -4.72 7.72 -5.41
N LYS A 71 -5.05 8.61 -6.34
CA LYS A 71 -5.74 9.88 -6.03
C LYS A 71 -7.15 9.62 -5.52
N LYS A 72 -7.88 8.69 -6.14
CA LYS A 72 -9.23 8.29 -5.71
C LYS A 72 -9.21 7.66 -4.31
N GLY A 73 -8.15 6.93 -3.95
CA GLY A 73 -7.97 6.38 -2.60
C GLY A 73 -9.02 5.33 -2.22
N GLN A 74 -9.42 4.49 -3.18
CA GLN A 74 -10.32 3.36 -2.94
C GLN A 74 -9.53 2.07 -3.17
N PHE A 75 -9.04 1.51 -2.07
CA PHE A 75 -8.18 0.32 -2.08
C PHE A 75 -8.91 -0.92 -1.56
N PRO A 76 -8.55 -2.13 -2.03
CA PRO A 76 -9.09 -3.38 -1.51
C PRO A 76 -9.00 -3.49 0.00
N THR A 77 -10.00 -4.14 0.58
CA THR A 77 -10.06 -4.45 2.01
C THR A 77 -10.19 -5.95 2.22
N HIS A 78 -9.67 -6.47 3.34
CA HIS A 78 -9.96 -7.84 3.77
C HIS A 78 -11.19 -7.88 4.67
N ASN A 79 -12.08 -8.85 4.45
CA ASN A 79 -13.10 -9.21 5.42
C ASN A 79 -12.47 -9.99 6.58
N ARG A 80 -13.17 -10.06 7.71
CA ARG A 80 -12.70 -10.58 9.01
C ARG A 80 -11.85 -11.86 8.89
N TYR A 81 -10.83 -11.95 9.74
CA TYR A 81 -9.83 -13.03 9.86
C TYR A 81 -10.31 -14.41 9.37
N GLN A 82 -9.80 -14.87 8.21
CA GLN A 82 -9.99 -16.25 7.74
C GLN A 82 -8.98 -17.24 8.34
N GLN A 83 -8.21 -16.85 9.36
CA GLN A 83 -7.17 -17.69 9.96
C GLN A 83 -7.31 -17.64 11.49
N GLU A 84 -7.81 -18.73 12.08
CA GLU A 84 -7.67 -18.99 13.51
C GLU A 84 -6.19 -19.30 13.79
N GLY A 85 -5.52 -18.47 14.59
CA GLY A 85 -4.11 -18.62 14.97
C GLY A 85 -3.38 -17.30 15.13
N GLU A 86 -2.17 -17.33 15.69
CA GLU A 86 -1.32 -16.18 16.09
C GLU A 86 -0.87 -15.25 14.94
N GLN A 87 -1.40 -15.41 13.72
CA GLN A 87 -1.06 -14.62 12.52
C GLN A 87 -2.02 -13.44 12.27
N GLN A 88 -2.60 -12.87 13.33
CA GLN A 88 -3.62 -11.81 13.27
C GLN A 88 -3.13 -10.44 12.74
N GLN A 89 -1.87 -10.30 12.36
CA GLN A 89 -1.30 -9.03 11.90
C GLN A 89 -0.72 -9.08 10.50
N LYS A 90 -0.89 -10.19 9.76
CA LYS A 90 -0.27 -10.31 8.45
C LYS A 90 -1.03 -9.53 7.38
N ARG A 91 -0.30 -8.71 6.60
CA ARG A 91 -0.84 -8.09 5.38
C ARG A 91 -0.83 -9.10 4.23
N LEU A 92 -1.92 -9.17 3.47
CA LEU A 92 -2.04 -10.05 2.31
C LEU A 92 -2.40 -9.25 1.05
N PRO A 93 -1.92 -9.65 -0.14
CA PRO A 93 -2.42 -9.08 -1.39
C PRO A 93 -3.89 -9.47 -1.56
N ARG A 94 -4.63 -8.65 -2.30
CA ARG A 94 -5.99 -8.96 -2.73
C ARG A 94 -6.22 -8.37 -4.10
N PHE A 95 -6.68 -9.16 -5.06
CA PHE A 95 -6.81 -8.72 -6.45
C PHE A 95 -8.09 -7.91 -6.68
N ILE A 96 -9.25 -8.42 -6.26
CA ILE A 96 -10.52 -7.69 -6.16
C ILE A 96 -11.14 -8.03 -4.81
N ASP A 97 -11.62 -7.02 -4.08
CA ASP A 97 -12.29 -7.26 -2.80
C ASP A 97 -13.78 -7.59 -2.90
N HIS A 98 -14.39 -7.91 -1.76
CA HIS A 98 -15.80 -8.26 -1.63
C HIS A 98 -16.77 -7.12 -2.02
N ASN A 99 -16.29 -5.88 -2.15
CA ASN A 99 -17.07 -4.74 -2.63
C ASN A 99 -16.79 -4.43 -4.12
N GLY A 100 -16.02 -5.28 -4.81
CA GLY A 100 -15.63 -5.08 -6.20
C GLY A 100 -14.48 -4.09 -6.38
N VAL A 101 -13.79 -3.69 -5.30
CA VAL A 101 -12.65 -2.77 -5.39
C VAL A 101 -11.44 -3.54 -5.92
N HIS A 102 -10.92 -3.11 -7.07
CA HIS A 102 -9.75 -3.71 -7.70
C HIS A 102 -8.46 -3.20 -7.03
N CYS A 103 -7.43 -4.03 -6.98
CA CYS A 103 -6.07 -3.59 -6.64
C CYS A 103 -5.50 -2.67 -7.72
N ALA A 104 -4.36 -2.03 -7.44
CA ALA A 104 -3.70 -1.11 -8.38
C ALA A 104 -3.42 -1.77 -9.75
N VAL A 105 -2.87 -2.99 -9.75
CA VAL A 105 -2.61 -3.74 -11.01
C VAL A 105 -3.90 -4.09 -11.73
N GLY A 106 -4.89 -4.63 -11.01
CA GLY A 106 -6.21 -4.96 -11.56
C GLY A 106 -6.94 -3.75 -12.12
N TYR A 107 -6.80 -2.57 -11.51
CA TYR A 107 -7.38 -1.32 -11.99
C TYR A 107 -6.74 -0.85 -13.30
N MET A 108 -5.41 -0.90 -13.41
CA MET A 108 -4.72 -0.56 -14.65
C MET A 108 -5.18 -1.48 -15.79
N ILE A 109 -5.25 -2.80 -15.54
CA ILE A 109 -5.74 -3.79 -16.52
C ILE A 109 -7.20 -3.51 -16.89
N LEU A 110 -8.07 -3.25 -15.90
CA LEU A 110 -9.48 -2.94 -16.13
C LEU A 110 -9.68 -1.74 -17.06
N LYS A 111 -8.80 -0.75 -16.99
CA LYS A 111 -8.86 0.47 -17.79
C LYS A 111 -8.18 0.34 -19.16
N SER A 112 -7.45 -0.74 -19.39
CA SER A 112 -6.81 -1.04 -20.67
C SER A 112 -7.82 -1.55 -21.69
N PRO A 113 -8.00 -0.86 -22.84
CA PRO A 113 -8.94 -1.30 -23.87
C PRO A 113 -8.68 -2.74 -24.32
N GLY A 114 -9.74 -3.56 -24.31
CA GLY A 114 -9.70 -4.97 -24.72
C GLY A 114 -9.29 -5.96 -23.62
N PHE A 115 -8.96 -5.48 -22.42
CA PHE A 115 -8.55 -6.31 -21.27
C PHE A 115 -9.50 -6.17 -20.06
N GLU A 116 -10.66 -5.56 -20.23
CA GLU A 116 -11.61 -5.23 -19.15
C GLU A 116 -12.10 -6.47 -18.39
N HIS A 117 -12.10 -7.63 -19.05
CA HIS A 117 -12.52 -8.92 -18.50
C HIS A 117 -11.43 -9.61 -17.66
N LEU A 118 -10.15 -9.31 -17.95
CA LEU A 118 -9.00 -10.01 -17.39
C LEU A 118 -8.90 -9.91 -15.85
N PRO A 119 -9.21 -8.77 -15.19
CA PRO A 119 -9.11 -8.70 -13.74
C PRO A 119 -9.99 -9.69 -13.01
N ASN A 120 -11.23 -9.89 -13.49
CA ASN A 120 -12.15 -10.87 -12.92
C ASN A 120 -11.65 -12.30 -13.12
N GLN A 121 -11.10 -12.62 -14.30
CA GLN A 121 -10.52 -13.94 -14.58
C GLN A 121 -9.32 -14.26 -13.69
N ILE A 122 -8.45 -13.28 -13.46
CA ILE A 122 -7.33 -13.41 -12.53
C ILE A 122 -7.87 -13.62 -11.11
N ASN A 123 -8.82 -12.79 -10.68
CA ASN A 123 -9.37 -12.87 -9.32
C ASN A 123 -9.96 -14.25 -8.99
N THR A 124 -10.63 -14.90 -9.95
CA THR A 124 -11.22 -16.24 -9.75
C THR A 124 -10.20 -17.30 -9.29
N ASN A 125 -8.95 -17.20 -9.74
CA ASN A 125 -7.94 -18.22 -9.49
C ASN A 125 -6.81 -17.74 -8.57
N TYR A 126 -6.66 -16.42 -8.40
CA TYR A 126 -5.48 -15.80 -7.82
C TYR A 126 -5.83 -14.62 -6.89
N GLU A 127 -7.01 -14.62 -6.27
CA GLU A 127 -7.51 -13.52 -5.42
C GLU A 127 -6.45 -13.02 -4.42
N TYR A 128 -5.73 -13.93 -3.76
CA TYR A 128 -4.73 -13.61 -2.73
C TYR A 128 -3.29 -13.88 -3.16
N SER A 129 -3.02 -14.01 -4.47
CA SER A 129 -1.68 -14.28 -4.98
C SER A 129 -0.91 -12.98 -5.24
N PHE A 130 0.41 -13.07 -5.11
CA PHE A 130 1.29 -11.99 -5.57
C PHE A 130 1.40 -12.02 -7.10
N ILE A 131 1.58 -10.85 -7.73
CA ILE A 131 1.56 -10.74 -9.20
C ILE A 131 2.71 -11.48 -9.88
N ASP A 132 3.84 -11.64 -9.19
CA ASP A 132 4.97 -12.45 -9.65
C ASP A 132 4.64 -13.94 -9.63
N GLU A 133 3.88 -14.43 -8.65
CA GLU A 133 3.37 -15.80 -8.61
C GLU A 133 2.43 -16.07 -9.79
N ILE A 134 1.54 -15.12 -10.11
CA ILE A 134 0.60 -15.21 -11.25
C ILE A 134 1.36 -15.16 -12.58
N GLY A 135 2.36 -14.28 -12.70
CA GLY A 135 3.20 -14.18 -13.90
C GLY A 135 4.00 -15.45 -14.15
N ASN A 136 4.59 -16.03 -13.10
CA ASN A 136 5.38 -17.25 -13.17
C ASN A 136 4.54 -18.51 -13.44
N SER A 137 3.23 -18.48 -13.22
CA SER A 137 2.33 -19.58 -13.59
C SER A 137 1.97 -19.62 -15.08
N ASN A 138 2.61 -18.78 -15.92
CA ASN A 138 2.34 -18.65 -17.35
C ASN A 138 0.90 -18.27 -17.69
N ASN A 139 0.28 -17.38 -16.91
CA ASN A 139 -1.03 -16.81 -17.28
C ASN A 139 -0.90 -16.03 -18.60
N SER A 140 -1.36 -16.63 -19.70
CA SER A 140 -1.09 -16.10 -21.03
C SER A 140 -1.70 -14.72 -21.28
N ASP A 141 -2.82 -14.40 -20.63
CA ASP A 141 -3.51 -13.13 -20.85
C ASP A 141 -2.88 -12.00 -20.04
N LEU A 142 -2.40 -12.29 -18.82
CA LEU A 142 -1.55 -11.36 -18.07
C LEU A 142 -0.27 -11.06 -18.87
N THR A 143 0.39 -12.09 -19.40
CA THR A 143 1.60 -11.92 -20.22
C THR A 143 1.33 -11.09 -21.49
N LYS A 144 0.19 -11.31 -22.17
CA LYS A 144 -0.21 -10.49 -23.32
C LYS A 144 -0.39 -9.02 -22.95
N TRP A 145 -1.11 -8.75 -21.85
CA TRP A 145 -1.31 -7.39 -21.36
C TRP A 145 0.03 -6.73 -21.01
N MET A 146 0.88 -7.43 -20.26
CA MET A 146 2.22 -6.97 -19.89
C MET A 146 3.07 -6.61 -21.11
N ASN A 147 3.08 -7.46 -22.14
CA ASN A 147 3.84 -7.20 -23.36
C ASN A 147 3.29 -5.99 -24.13
N MET A 148 1.96 -5.82 -24.18
CA MET A 148 1.34 -4.69 -24.88
C MET A 148 1.57 -3.36 -24.18
N TYR A 149 1.54 -3.35 -22.84
CA TYR A 149 1.77 -2.16 -22.01
C TYR A 149 3.22 -2.03 -21.54
N GLU A 150 4.08 -2.91 -22.02
CA GLU A 150 5.52 -3.00 -21.76
C GLU A 150 5.92 -3.06 -20.28
N PHE A 151 5.05 -3.58 -19.41
CA PHE A 151 5.40 -3.82 -18.01
C PHE A 151 6.18 -5.12 -17.84
N ASN A 152 7.17 -5.11 -16.96
CA ASN A 152 7.79 -6.33 -16.45
C ASN A 152 7.21 -6.71 -15.07
N LEU A 153 7.45 -7.96 -14.63
CA LEU A 153 6.93 -8.43 -13.34
C LEU A 153 7.46 -7.63 -12.16
N ASN A 154 8.68 -7.09 -12.23
CA ASN A 154 9.27 -6.34 -11.13
C ASN A 154 8.53 -5.03 -10.90
N GLU A 155 8.17 -4.32 -11.98
CA GLU A 155 7.36 -3.12 -11.92
C GLU A 155 5.98 -3.42 -11.32
N LEU A 156 5.31 -4.46 -11.81
CA LEU A 156 3.99 -4.82 -11.28
C LEU A 156 4.04 -5.26 -9.81
N ALA A 157 5.09 -5.99 -9.42
CA ALA A 157 5.27 -6.44 -8.04
C ALA A 157 5.55 -5.27 -7.10
N MET A 158 6.22 -4.19 -7.54
CA MET A 158 6.31 -2.95 -6.78
C MET A 158 4.96 -2.22 -6.71
N ILE A 159 4.16 -2.25 -7.78
CA ILE A 159 2.85 -1.60 -7.83
C ILE A 159 1.84 -2.31 -6.92
N GLN A 160 1.87 -3.64 -6.81
CA GLN A 160 0.91 -4.41 -6.02
C GLN A 160 1.09 -4.21 -4.50
N PRO A 161 0.16 -3.53 -3.80
CA PRO A 161 0.20 -3.45 -2.35
C PRO A 161 -0.32 -4.74 -1.70
N THR A 162 0.04 -4.93 -0.44
CA THR A 162 -0.69 -5.80 0.49
C THR A 162 -1.61 -4.94 1.35
N TYR A 163 -2.61 -5.53 1.97
CA TYR A 163 -3.60 -4.82 2.77
C TYR A 163 -3.68 -5.41 4.17
N GLU A 164 -3.83 -4.57 5.18
CA GLU A 164 -4.11 -5.03 6.55
C GLU A 164 -5.49 -5.71 6.61
N HIS A 165 -5.58 -6.76 7.44
CA HIS A 165 -6.88 -7.20 7.91
C HIS A 165 -7.43 -6.10 8.82
N MET A 166 -8.66 -5.66 8.56
CA MET A 166 -9.37 -4.84 9.53
C MET A 166 -9.37 -5.61 10.83
N ARG A 167 -8.59 -5.15 11.82
CA ARG A 167 -8.80 -5.57 13.21
C ARG A 167 -10.25 -5.25 13.43
N GLY A 168 -11.08 -6.27 13.66
CA GLY A 168 -12.47 -6.04 14.02
C GLY A 168 -12.44 -4.94 15.06
N SER A 169 -13.08 -3.80 14.73
CA SER A 169 -13.10 -2.62 15.57
C SER A 169 -13.21 -3.13 16.99
N GLN A 170 -12.30 -2.69 17.87
CA GLN A 170 -12.54 -2.86 19.29
C GLN A 170 -14.01 -2.49 19.46
N MET A 171 -14.81 -3.48 19.83
CA MET A 171 -16.14 -3.23 20.32
C MET A 171 -15.86 -2.31 21.49
N ILE A 172 -15.98 -1.01 21.29
CA ILE A 172 -16.48 -0.16 22.35
C ILE A 172 -17.88 -0.74 22.53
N VAL A 173 -17.98 -1.79 23.35
CA VAL A 173 -19.14 -1.93 24.20
C VAL A 173 -19.19 -0.59 24.89
N GLU A 174 -20.18 0.19 24.51
CA GLU A 174 -20.61 1.36 25.23
C GLU A 174 -20.96 0.84 26.63
N GLU A 175 -19.93 0.72 27.48
CA GLU A 175 -20.13 0.65 28.91
C GLU A 175 -20.79 1.98 29.22
N VAL A 176 -22.10 1.90 29.45
CA VAL A 176 -22.95 3.00 29.86
C VAL A 176 -22.29 3.60 31.09
N LEU A 177 -21.46 4.62 30.87
CA LEU A 177 -20.93 5.47 31.92
C LEU A 177 -22.13 6.21 32.49
N GLU A 178 -22.61 5.72 33.63
CA GLU A 178 -23.50 6.49 34.48
C GLU A 178 -22.94 7.92 34.63
N PRO A 179 -23.77 8.96 34.49
CA PRO A 179 -23.28 10.33 34.48
C PRO A 179 -22.69 10.68 35.85
N GLN A 180 -21.36 10.78 35.91
CA GLN A 180 -20.68 11.34 37.07
C GLN A 180 -20.93 12.85 37.15
N PRO A 181 -21.14 13.43 38.34
CA PRO A 181 -21.44 14.84 38.52
C PRO A 181 -20.27 15.71 38.06
N GLN A 182 -20.55 16.69 37.20
CA GLN A 182 -19.54 17.60 36.65
C GLN A 182 -18.94 18.51 37.73
N PRO A 183 -17.61 18.62 37.84
CA PRO A 183 -16.97 19.68 38.61
C PRO A 183 -17.01 21.02 37.86
N PRO A 184 -17.04 22.17 38.57
CA PRO A 184 -17.21 23.48 37.96
C PRO A 184 -16.03 23.92 37.11
N THR A 185 -16.35 24.62 36.04
CA THR A 185 -15.44 25.25 35.07
C THR A 185 -14.60 26.36 35.69
N PRO A 186 -13.29 26.45 35.34
CA PRO A 186 -12.56 27.70 35.38
C PRO A 186 -12.21 28.23 33.98
N THR A 187 -12.31 29.55 33.92
CA THR A 187 -12.08 30.52 32.84
C THR A 187 -10.60 30.67 32.44
N THR A 188 -10.38 30.80 31.13
CA THR A 188 -9.32 31.49 30.33
C THR A 188 -7.84 31.47 30.79
N SER A 189 -6.91 30.99 29.93
CA SER A 189 -5.80 31.79 29.33
C SER A 189 -4.71 30.93 28.65
N GLU A 190 -4.29 31.40 27.46
CA GLU A 190 -2.96 31.38 26.82
C GLU A 190 -2.25 30.11 26.28
N MET A 191 -1.81 30.27 25.03
CA MET A 191 -0.85 29.45 24.27
C MET A 191 0.60 29.73 24.70
N PRO A 192 1.54 28.81 24.36
CA PRO A 192 2.65 29.26 23.52
C PRO A 192 3.02 28.31 22.38
N LYS A 193 3.53 28.92 21.29
CA LYS A 193 4.23 28.28 20.17
C LYS A 193 5.63 27.85 20.60
N THR A 194 6.07 26.68 20.15
CA THR A 194 7.49 26.41 19.91
C THR A 194 7.68 25.54 18.68
N SER A 195 8.55 26.04 17.81
CA SER A 195 9.04 25.47 16.57
C SER A 195 10.40 24.82 16.80
N GLU A 196 10.58 23.54 16.48
CA GLU A 196 11.89 22.94 16.29
C GLU A 196 11.85 21.95 15.12
N THR A 197 12.67 22.22 14.10
CA THR A 197 12.95 21.31 12.97
C THR A 197 14.19 20.47 13.27
N PRO A 198 14.16 19.13 13.12
CA PRO A 198 15.35 18.30 13.18
C PRO A 198 16.09 18.23 11.82
N PRO A 199 17.35 17.74 11.80
CA PRO A 199 18.25 17.87 10.66
C PRO A 199 17.92 16.88 9.53
N LYS A 200 17.94 17.37 8.30
CA LYS A 200 17.82 16.57 7.06
C LYS A 200 19.04 15.65 6.89
N VAL A 201 18.78 14.34 6.80
CA VAL A 201 19.76 13.36 6.31
C VAL A 201 19.83 13.45 4.78
N PRO A 202 21.01 13.42 4.14
CA PRO A 202 21.13 13.64 2.69
C PRO A 202 20.52 12.49 1.86
N ALA A 203 19.71 12.85 0.87
CA ALA A 203 18.95 11.98 -0.04
C ALA A 203 19.71 10.81 -0.73
N LYS A 204 21.05 10.83 -0.73
CA LYS A 204 21.88 9.80 -1.39
C LYS A 204 21.89 8.45 -0.69
N SER A 205 21.63 8.39 0.63
CA SER A 205 21.60 7.11 1.36
C SER A 205 20.31 6.32 1.13
N ARG A 206 19.18 7.00 0.92
CA ARG A 206 17.83 6.41 0.79
C ARG A 206 17.64 5.66 -0.53
N VAL A 207 18.13 6.23 -1.64
CA VAL A 207 18.08 5.60 -2.97
C VAL A 207 18.83 4.26 -2.99
N ARG A 208 19.94 4.13 -2.25
CA ARG A 208 20.74 2.90 -2.19
C ARG A 208 19.99 1.76 -1.50
N ALA A 209 19.22 2.04 -0.45
CA ALA A 209 18.43 1.05 0.26
C ALA A 209 17.29 0.48 -0.61
N PHE A 210 16.61 1.34 -1.37
CA PHE A 210 15.60 0.95 -2.35
C PHE A 210 16.16 -0.05 -3.39
N PHE A 211 17.28 0.30 -4.05
CA PHE A 211 17.88 -0.57 -5.05
C PHE A 211 18.42 -1.87 -4.46
N HIS A 212 18.89 -1.86 -3.21
CA HIS A 212 19.33 -3.08 -2.53
C HIS A 212 18.16 -4.04 -2.28
N ARG A 213 17.03 -3.56 -1.76
CA ARG A 213 15.83 -4.39 -1.55
C ARG A 213 15.30 -4.96 -2.87
N LEU A 214 15.25 -4.11 -3.91
CA LEU A 214 14.86 -4.54 -5.24
C LEU A 214 15.78 -5.64 -5.77
N PHE A 215 17.09 -5.46 -5.64
CA PHE A 215 18.09 -6.45 -6.07
C PHE A 215 17.98 -7.77 -5.30
N ASP A 216 17.81 -7.72 -3.99
CA ASP A 216 17.70 -8.91 -3.14
C ASP A 216 16.43 -9.72 -3.42
N TYR A 217 15.33 -9.04 -3.74
CA TYR A 217 14.04 -9.68 -4.01
C TYR A 217 14.11 -10.59 -5.24
N PHE A 218 14.73 -10.12 -6.34
CA PHE A 218 14.77 -10.83 -7.62
C PHE A 218 15.98 -11.75 -7.81
N ARG A 219 16.85 -11.90 -6.79
CA ARG A 219 17.98 -12.84 -6.82
C ARG A 219 17.60 -14.25 -6.34
N LYS A 220 16.46 -14.40 -5.67
CA LYS A 220 15.94 -15.67 -5.14
C LYS A 220 15.17 -16.43 -6.22
#